data_AF-A0A0D1XTY9-F1
#
_entry.id   AF-A0A0D1XTY9-F1
#
_cell.length_a   1.000
_cell.length_b   1.000
_cell.length_c   1.000
_cell.angle_alpha   90.00
_cell.angle_beta   90.00
_cell.angle_gamma   90.00
#
_symmetry.space_group_name_H-M   'P 1'
#
loop_
_entity.id
_entity.type
_entity.pdbx_description
1 polymer ?
#
loop_
_entity_poly.entity_id
_entity_poly.type
_entity_poly.pdbx_seq_one_letter_code
_entity_poly.pdbx_strand_id
1 'polypeptide(L)'
;MLPPISPNVLENNPKFKALYTNLAGSRLNADGSTRLIKQQRAQAELEKQLVTARRDAAQRTLLKDALRAVSLRMNDLPPELIETCHIISAQLEDALSPSDLDILTDDIDYFVSHIKPVASEVSKQLEDSALLLAKLALADVNISQDAQALSQLTTHASALQETIANQTASISLTRTRITELGDQIHAAYRDLFETSIRIIEQTIHGSISRGTKAKAEHLAVVAKGMELKLQILAQTDSILTDPALQSDLEEYKSRLENADADLSSRAAAAEKALSEYERAGKGMTEIAKRYADLMKACDGVRDEIQKLESRSSDVD
;
A
#
# COMPACT_ATOMS: atom_id res chain seq x y z
N MET A 1 -5.09 18.18 -3.38
CA MET A 1 -4.05 18.50 -2.37
C MET A 1 -2.77 17.77 -2.73
N LEU A 2 -1.64 18.48 -2.80
CA LEU A 2 -0.34 17.81 -2.86
C LEU A 2 -0.08 17.17 -1.48
N PRO A 3 0.20 15.86 -1.41
CA PRO A 3 0.47 15.22 -0.13
C PRO A 3 1.69 15.88 0.54
N PRO A 4 1.70 16.01 1.88
CA PRO A 4 2.86 16.48 2.61
C PRO A 4 4.03 15.53 2.34
N ILE A 5 5.17 16.09 1.93
CA ILE A 5 6.37 15.34 1.63
C ILE A 5 7.29 15.39 2.84
N SER A 6 7.86 14.25 3.21
CA SER A 6 8.77 14.19 4.35
C SER A 6 9.97 15.13 4.17
N PRO A 7 10.38 15.85 5.23
CA PRO A 7 11.44 16.86 5.15
C PRO A 7 12.78 16.26 4.68
N ASN A 8 13.07 15.00 5.05
CA ASN A 8 14.26 14.27 4.60
C ASN A 8 14.34 14.10 3.07
N VAL A 9 13.20 13.92 2.38
CA VAL A 9 13.17 13.78 0.91
C VAL A 9 13.42 15.13 0.23
N LEU A 10 12.96 16.22 0.84
CA LEU A 10 13.21 17.58 0.34
C LEU A 10 14.67 17.99 0.57
N GLU A 11 15.31 17.53 1.64
CA GLU A 11 16.73 17.79 1.91
C GLU A 11 17.65 16.97 0.98
N ASN A 12 17.32 15.71 0.73
CA ASN A 12 18.09 14.84 -0.16
C ASN A 12 17.94 15.21 -1.65
N ASN A 13 16.92 15.98 -2.04
CA ASN A 13 16.69 16.37 -3.42
C ASN A 13 16.38 17.88 -3.55
N PRO A 14 17.40 18.74 -3.66
CA PRO A 14 17.23 20.20 -3.65
C PRO A 14 16.48 20.72 -4.89
N LYS A 15 16.61 20.06 -6.04
CA LYS A 15 15.86 20.41 -7.27
C LYS A 15 14.37 20.17 -7.07
N PHE A 16 14.02 19.05 -6.45
CA PHE A 16 12.65 18.71 -6.13
C PHE A 16 12.06 19.65 -5.06
N LYS A 17 12.85 20.04 -4.05
CA LYS A 17 12.45 21.05 -3.05
C LYS A 17 12.12 22.41 -3.70
N ALA A 18 12.95 22.87 -4.64
CA ALA A 18 12.69 24.11 -5.38
C ALA A 18 11.39 24.03 -6.20
N LEU A 19 11.14 22.89 -6.85
CA LEU A 19 9.91 22.66 -7.61
C LEU A 19 8.67 22.59 -6.69
N TYR A 20 8.73 21.84 -5.59
CA TYR A 20 7.64 21.68 -4.64
C TYR A 20 7.27 23.00 -3.96
N THR A 21 8.27 23.79 -3.54
CA THR A 21 8.04 25.13 -2.98
C THR A 21 7.50 26.11 -4.00
N ASN A 22 7.93 26.06 -5.26
CA ASN A 22 7.37 26.89 -6.32
C ASN A 22 5.92 26.50 -6.64
N LEU A 23 5.63 25.21 -6.70
CA LEU A 23 4.27 24.69 -6.93
C LEU A 23 3.34 25.05 -5.77
N ALA A 24 3.71 24.76 -4.52
CA ALA A 24 2.90 25.03 -3.34
C ALA A 24 2.80 26.53 -2.98
N GLY A 25 3.84 27.31 -3.30
CA GLY A 25 3.91 28.73 -2.97
C GLY A 25 3.36 29.67 -4.04
N SER A 26 3.67 29.41 -5.32
CA SER A 26 3.36 30.34 -6.42
C SER A 26 2.23 29.87 -7.32
N ARG A 27 2.08 28.57 -7.55
CA ARG A 27 1.23 28.05 -8.62
C ARG A 27 -0.05 27.37 -8.16
N LEU A 28 -0.08 26.73 -7.00
CA LEU A 28 -1.20 25.92 -6.53
C LEU A 28 -1.68 26.37 -5.16
N ASN A 29 -2.99 26.27 -4.95
CA ASN A 29 -3.65 26.39 -3.66
C ASN A 29 -3.59 25.05 -2.90
N ALA A 30 -3.95 25.05 -1.62
CA ALA A 30 -3.89 23.86 -0.77
C ALA A 30 -4.78 22.71 -1.30
N ASP A 31 -5.94 23.03 -1.85
CA ASP A 31 -6.87 22.14 -2.55
C ASP A 31 -6.27 21.51 -3.83
N GLY A 32 -5.24 22.13 -4.42
CA GLY A 32 -4.64 21.74 -5.70
C GLY A 32 -5.17 22.55 -6.89
N SER A 33 -6.01 23.56 -6.67
CA SER A 33 -6.42 24.50 -7.71
C SER A 33 -5.28 25.48 -8.04
N THR A 34 -5.30 26.07 -9.24
CA THR A 34 -4.22 26.98 -9.66
C THR A 34 -4.38 28.37 -9.03
N ARG A 35 -3.30 29.02 -8.59
CA ARG A 35 -3.26 30.41 -8.05
C ARG A 35 -3.27 31.50 -9.12
N LEU A 36 -3.07 31.13 -10.39
CA LEU A 36 -3.01 32.10 -11.47
C LEU A 36 -4.41 32.62 -11.79
N ILE A 37 -4.67 33.87 -11.44
CA ILE A 37 -5.98 34.54 -11.56
C ILE A 37 -6.58 34.40 -12.98
N LYS A 38 -5.77 34.50 -14.04
CA LYS A 38 -6.23 34.33 -15.42
C LYS A 38 -6.75 32.90 -15.69
N GLN A 39 -6.04 31.89 -15.19
CA GLN A 39 -6.44 30.49 -15.34
C GLN A 39 -7.61 30.14 -14.43
N GLN A 40 -7.69 30.70 -13.22
CA GLN A 40 -8.85 30.58 -12.34
C GLN A 40 -10.11 31.15 -13.00
N ARG A 41 -10.02 32.33 -13.63
CA ARG A 41 -11.15 32.92 -14.36
C ARG A 41 -11.57 32.07 -15.55
N ALA A 42 -10.61 31.54 -16.31
CA ALA A 42 -10.91 30.63 -17.42
C ALA A 42 -11.54 29.32 -16.93
N GLN A 43 -11.08 28.77 -15.79
CA GLN A 43 -11.67 27.59 -15.16
C GLN A 43 -13.09 27.86 -14.66
N ALA A 44 -13.32 28.99 -13.97
CA ALA A 44 -14.65 29.37 -13.50
C ALA A 44 -15.64 29.57 -14.66
N GLU A 45 -15.19 30.16 -15.77
CA GLU A 45 -16.01 30.31 -16.97
C GLU A 45 -16.31 28.95 -17.62
N LEU A 46 -15.31 28.06 -17.70
CA LEU A 46 -15.51 26.71 -18.20
C LEU A 46 -16.43 25.87 -17.30
N GLU A 47 -16.33 26.01 -15.98
CA GLU A 47 -17.24 25.39 -15.01
C GLU A 47 -18.67 25.89 -15.22
N LYS A 48 -18.85 27.20 -15.40
CA LYS A 48 -20.16 27.78 -15.71
C LYS A 48 -20.73 27.22 -17.02
N GLN A 49 -19.92 27.16 -18.08
CA GLN A 49 -20.32 26.57 -19.37
C GLN A 49 -20.64 25.09 -19.25
N LEU A 50 -19.88 24.35 -18.43
CA LEU A 50 -20.12 22.94 -18.16
C LEU A 50 -21.42 22.74 -17.38
N VAL A 51 -21.71 23.59 -16.38
CA VAL A 51 -22.99 23.54 -15.65
C VAL A 51 -24.16 23.82 -16.59
N THR A 52 -24.06 24.82 -17.48
CA THR A 52 -25.11 25.08 -18.47
C THR A 52 -25.25 23.92 -19.45
N ALA A 53 -24.16 23.40 -20.00
CA ALA A 53 -24.20 22.27 -20.93
C ALA A 53 -24.76 21.00 -20.28
N ARG A 54 -24.42 20.72 -19.02
CA ARG A 54 -24.99 19.61 -18.25
C ARG A 54 -26.48 19.80 -17.99
N ARG A 55 -26.90 21.02 -17.65
CA ARG A 55 -28.31 21.35 -17.48
C ARG A 55 -29.07 21.15 -18.78
N ASP A 56 -28.54 21.63 -19.90
CA ASP A 56 -29.18 21.52 -21.22
C ASP A 56 -29.26 20.05 -21.65
N ALA A 57 -28.19 19.27 -21.44
CA ALA A 57 -28.19 17.84 -21.72
C ALA A 57 -29.22 17.10 -20.85
N ALA A 58 -29.27 17.38 -19.54
CA ALA A 58 -30.23 16.77 -18.63
C ALA A 58 -31.68 17.15 -18.97
N GLN A 59 -31.94 18.41 -19.35
CA GLN A 59 -33.25 18.84 -19.81
C GLN A 59 -33.68 18.08 -21.07
N ARG A 60 -32.77 17.92 -22.05
CA ARG A 60 -33.06 17.17 -23.27
C ARG A 60 -33.34 15.70 -22.98
N THR A 61 -32.54 15.03 -22.16
CA THR A 61 -32.77 13.61 -21.81
C THR A 61 -34.10 13.45 -21.08
N LEU A 62 -34.39 14.32 -20.12
CA LEU A 62 -35.62 14.28 -19.33
C LEU A 62 -36.86 14.47 -20.22
N LEU A 63 -36.80 15.41 -21.18
CA LEU A 63 -37.88 15.59 -22.16
C LEU A 63 -38.05 14.39 -23.10
N LYS A 64 -36.93 13.79 -23.56
CA LYS A 64 -36.97 12.56 -24.39
C LYS A 64 -37.62 11.40 -23.63
N ASP A 65 -37.19 11.16 -22.40
CA ASP A 65 -37.71 10.09 -21.55
C ASP A 65 -39.19 10.30 -21.24
N ALA A 66 -39.60 11.54 -20.99
CA ALA A 66 -41.00 11.88 -20.75
C ALA A 66 -41.86 11.68 -22.00
N LEU A 67 -41.39 12.10 -23.18
CA LEU A 67 -42.10 11.90 -24.44
C LEU A 67 -42.27 10.41 -24.77
N ARG A 68 -41.23 9.61 -24.54
CA ARG A 68 -41.30 8.14 -24.64
C ARG A 68 -42.32 7.57 -23.68
N ALA A 69 -42.34 8.02 -22.44
CA ALA A 69 -43.24 7.47 -21.45
C ALA A 69 -44.70 7.95 -21.62
N VAL A 70 -44.94 9.12 -22.24
CA VAL A 70 -46.26 9.55 -22.71
C VAL A 70 -46.72 8.66 -23.87
N SER A 71 -45.84 8.35 -24.82
CA SER A 71 -46.19 7.49 -25.96
C SER A 71 -46.63 6.08 -25.52
N LEU A 72 -46.08 5.57 -24.41
CA LEU A 72 -46.48 4.28 -23.83
C LEU A 72 -47.82 4.33 -23.05
N ARG A 73 -48.33 5.51 -22.69
CA ARG A 73 -49.59 5.70 -21.95
C ARG A 73 -50.75 5.97 -22.92
N MET A 74 -51.46 4.92 -23.32
CA MET A 74 -52.46 4.93 -24.40
C MET A 74 -53.81 5.65 -24.12
N ASN A 75 -53.99 6.36 -23.00
CA ASN A 75 -55.33 6.73 -22.54
C ASN A 75 -55.75 8.20 -22.71
N ASP A 76 -54.80 9.14 -22.88
CA ASP A 76 -55.11 10.58 -22.79
C ASP A 76 -54.87 11.37 -24.10
N LEU A 77 -54.28 10.77 -25.15
CA LEU A 77 -54.05 11.39 -26.46
C LEU A 77 -54.75 10.64 -27.61
N PRO A 78 -55.12 11.33 -28.71
CA PRO A 78 -55.59 10.68 -29.93
C PRO A 78 -54.56 9.66 -30.46
N PRO A 79 -55.00 8.51 -30.98
CA PRO A 79 -54.12 7.41 -31.39
C PRO A 79 -53.10 7.82 -32.46
N GLU A 80 -53.49 8.71 -33.38
CA GLU A 80 -52.62 9.27 -34.42
C GLU A 80 -51.48 10.14 -33.85
N LEU A 81 -51.73 10.83 -32.73
CA LEU A 81 -50.71 11.62 -32.05
C LEU A 81 -49.77 10.76 -31.20
N ILE A 82 -50.24 9.60 -30.72
CA ILE A 82 -49.41 8.63 -30.00
C ILE A 82 -48.40 7.98 -30.94
N GLU A 83 -48.84 7.60 -32.14
CA GLU A 83 -47.99 7.02 -33.18
C GLU A 83 -46.90 7.99 -33.65
N THR A 84 -47.25 9.25 -33.90
CA THR A 84 -46.27 10.30 -34.24
C THR A 84 -45.31 10.61 -33.07
N CYS A 85 -45.76 10.55 -31.81
CA CYS A 85 -44.88 10.66 -30.64
C CYS A 85 -43.89 9.49 -30.54
N HIS A 86 -44.30 8.26 -30.86
CA HIS A 86 -43.42 7.09 -30.90
C HIS A 86 -42.35 7.23 -31.98
N ILE A 87 -42.75 7.65 -33.18
CA ILE A 87 -41.86 7.85 -34.32
C ILE A 87 -40.81 8.92 -34.00
N ILE A 88 -41.22 10.04 -33.41
CA ILE A 88 -40.33 11.14 -33.02
C ILE A 88 -39.43 10.75 -31.85
N SER A 89 -39.92 9.94 -30.89
CA SER A 89 -39.07 9.39 -29.82
C SER A 89 -37.94 8.52 -30.39
N ALA A 90 -38.25 7.67 -31.35
CA ALA A 90 -37.28 6.80 -32.01
C ALA A 90 -36.27 7.61 -32.86
N GLN A 91 -36.72 8.71 -33.50
CA GLN A 91 -35.85 9.63 -34.21
C GLN A 91 -34.89 10.37 -33.26
N LEU A 92 -35.38 10.79 -32.10
CA LEU A 92 -34.58 11.45 -31.06
C LEU A 92 -33.58 10.50 -30.36
N GLU A 93 -33.78 9.18 -30.44
CA GLU A 93 -32.84 8.15 -29.96
C GLU A 93 -31.80 7.73 -31.04
N ASP A 94 -31.75 8.42 -32.18
CA ASP A 94 -30.88 8.13 -33.34
C ASP A 94 -31.09 6.72 -33.92
N ALA A 95 -32.29 6.13 -33.73
CA ALA A 95 -32.60 4.77 -34.14
C ALA A 95 -33.10 4.65 -35.60
N LEU A 96 -33.23 5.77 -36.33
CA LEU A 96 -33.72 5.81 -37.71
C LEU A 96 -32.61 6.10 -38.74
N SER A 97 -32.75 5.51 -39.92
CA SER A 97 -31.85 5.72 -41.07
C SER A 97 -32.08 7.10 -41.69
N PRO A 98 -31.06 7.81 -42.20
CA PRO A 98 -31.21 9.15 -42.78
C PRO A 98 -32.15 9.21 -44.00
N SER A 99 -32.42 8.08 -44.66
CA SER A 99 -33.38 7.99 -45.78
C SER A 99 -34.84 8.02 -45.34
N ASP A 100 -35.13 7.64 -44.09
CA ASP A 100 -36.49 7.63 -43.55
C ASP A 100 -36.91 9.04 -43.11
N LEU A 101 -35.96 9.94 -42.87
CA LEU A 101 -36.20 11.31 -42.42
C LEU A 101 -37.02 12.14 -43.42
N ASP A 102 -36.80 11.96 -44.72
CA ASP A 102 -37.54 12.68 -45.76
C ASP A 102 -39.03 12.24 -45.81
N ILE A 103 -39.30 10.98 -45.49
CA ILE A 103 -40.66 10.40 -45.46
C ILE A 103 -41.44 10.85 -44.22
N LEU A 104 -40.74 11.02 -43.10
CA LEU A 104 -41.31 11.43 -41.81
C LEU A 104 -41.59 12.93 -41.70
N THR A 105 -41.27 13.73 -42.73
CA THR A 105 -41.44 15.20 -42.69
C THR A 105 -42.88 15.62 -42.39
N ASP A 106 -43.85 14.91 -42.98
CA ASP A 106 -45.28 15.19 -42.79
C ASP A 106 -45.74 14.86 -41.35
N ASP A 107 -45.19 13.80 -40.74
CA ASP A 107 -45.47 13.41 -39.35
C ASP A 107 -44.84 14.40 -38.34
N ILE A 108 -43.66 14.94 -38.68
CA ILE A 108 -43.00 15.99 -37.90
C ILE A 108 -43.82 17.28 -37.93
N ASP A 109 -44.33 17.69 -39.10
CA ASP A 109 -45.18 18.88 -39.23
C ASP A 109 -46.52 18.70 -38.51
N TYR A 110 -47.11 17.50 -38.56
CA TYR A 110 -48.31 17.16 -37.79
C TYR A 110 -48.08 17.23 -36.28
N PHE A 111 -46.94 16.73 -35.79
CA PHE A 111 -46.56 16.84 -34.39
C PHE A 111 -46.30 18.28 -33.95
N VAL A 112 -45.61 19.07 -34.76
CA VAL A 112 -45.33 20.49 -34.46
C VAL A 112 -46.63 21.30 -34.41
N SER A 113 -47.59 21.00 -35.29
CA SER A 113 -48.90 21.66 -35.27
C SER A 113 -49.75 21.30 -34.03
N HIS A 114 -49.58 20.10 -33.47
CA HIS A 114 -50.29 19.61 -32.28
C HIS A 114 -49.41 19.55 -31.01
N ILE A 115 -48.34 20.36 -30.96
CA ILE A 115 -47.39 20.34 -29.85
C ILE A 115 -47.98 20.75 -28.50
N LYS A 116 -49.06 21.54 -28.48
CA LYS A 116 -49.68 22.03 -27.23
C LYS A 116 -50.30 20.91 -26.39
N PRO A 117 -51.18 20.04 -26.95
CA PRO A 117 -51.66 18.84 -26.25
C PRO A 117 -50.52 17.93 -25.74
N VAL A 118 -49.51 17.67 -26.57
CA VAL A 118 -48.35 16.84 -26.20
C VAL A 118 -47.58 17.48 -25.04
N ALA A 119 -47.32 18.78 -25.11
CA ALA A 119 -46.62 19.51 -24.06
C ALA A 119 -47.40 19.51 -22.73
N SER A 120 -48.73 19.56 -22.77
CA SER A 120 -49.58 19.47 -21.58
C SER A 120 -49.45 18.10 -20.91
N GLU A 121 -49.50 17.02 -21.68
CA GLU A 121 -49.43 15.66 -21.13
C GLU A 121 -48.01 15.31 -20.66
N VAL A 122 -46.97 15.74 -21.40
CA VAL A 122 -45.58 15.65 -20.95
C VAL A 122 -45.39 16.40 -19.64
N SER A 123 -45.92 17.62 -19.50
CA SER A 123 -45.82 18.39 -18.26
C SER A 123 -46.47 17.68 -17.08
N LYS A 124 -47.69 17.14 -17.26
CA LYS A 124 -48.39 16.34 -16.24
C LYS A 124 -47.60 15.09 -15.84
N GLN A 125 -46.99 14.41 -16.80
CA GLN A 125 -46.12 13.27 -16.51
C GLN A 125 -44.84 13.65 -15.75
N LEU A 126 -44.26 14.81 -16.05
CA LEU A 126 -43.11 15.32 -15.30
C LEU A 126 -43.49 15.67 -13.87
N GLU A 127 -44.67 16.26 -13.67
CA GLU A 127 -45.23 16.53 -12.34
C GLU A 127 -45.45 15.22 -11.55
N ASP A 128 -46.11 14.22 -12.15
CA ASP A 128 -46.30 12.89 -11.55
C ASP A 128 -44.97 12.26 -11.13
N SER A 129 -43.98 12.28 -12.03
CA SER A 129 -42.65 11.69 -11.79
C SER A 129 -41.91 12.43 -10.68
N ALA A 130 -41.99 13.76 -10.66
CA ALA A 130 -41.39 14.57 -9.61
C ALA A 130 -42.07 14.35 -8.25
N LEU A 131 -43.39 14.14 -8.22
CA LEU A 131 -44.13 13.79 -7.00
C LEU A 131 -43.77 12.40 -6.48
N LEU A 132 -43.61 11.40 -7.36
CA LEU A 132 -43.13 10.08 -6.97
C LEU A 132 -41.71 10.14 -6.38
N LEU A 133 -40.82 10.91 -7.00
CA LEU A 133 -39.47 11.14 -6.48
C LEU A 133 -39.49 11.85 -5.13
N ALA A 134 -40.35 12.85 -4.96
CA ALA A 134 -40.51 13.55 -3.69
C ALA A 134 -41.01 12.58 -2.59
N LYS A 135 -42.00 11.72 -2.90
CA LYS A 135 -42.50 10.70 -1.97
C LYS A 135 -41.45 9.66 -1.58
N LEU A 136 -40.60 9.26 -2.53
CA LEU A 136 -39.51 8.30 -2.27
C LEU A 136 -38.39 8.93 -1.44
N ALA A 137 -37.98 10.15 -1.76
CA ALA A 137 -36.89 10.84 -1.09
C ALA A 137 -37.26 11.37 0.30
N LEU A 138 -38.55 11.68 0.52
CA LEU A 138 -39.06 12.29 1.75
C LEU A 138 -40.02 11.34 2.49
N ALA A 139 -39.84 10.02 2.35
CA ALA A 139 -40.74 8.99 2.87
C ALA A 139 -41.08 9.12 4.37
N ASP A 140 -40.27 9.82 5.15
CA ASP A 140 -40.46 10.08 6.58
C ASP A 140 -41.30 11.34 6.91
N VAL A 141 -41.52 12.23 5.93
CA VAL A 141 -42.25 13.49 6.13
C VAL A 141 -43.65 13.35 5.56
N ASN A 142 -44.67 13.42 6.43
CA ASN A 142 -46.07 13.53 6.01
C ASN A 142 -46.29 14.88 5.33
N ILE A 143 -46.02 14.96 4.03
CA ILE A 143 -46.21 16.18 3.26
C ILE A 143 -47.66 16.21 2.77
N SER A 144 -48.48 17.03 3.43
CA SER A 144 -49.91 17.17 3.13
C SER A 144 -50.20 17.90 1.81
N GLN A 145 -49.18 18.44 1.12
CA GLN A 145 -49.33 19.26 -0.09
C GLN A 145 -48.26 18.95 -1.14
N ASP A 146 -48.69 18.51 -2.32
CA ASP A 146 -47.85 18.14 -3.47
C ASP A 146 -46.88 19.26 -3.90
N ALA A 147 -47.32 20.52 -3.86
CA ALA A 147 -46.48 21.68 -4.19
C ALA A 147 -45.36 21.92 -3.16
N GLN A 148 -45.59 21.60 -1.88
CA GLN A 148 -44.56 21.72 -0.85
C GLN A 148 -43.51 20.62 -0.99
N ALA A 149 -43.93 19.41 -1.38
CA ALA A 149 -43.04 18.26 -1.60
C ALA A 149 -42.00 18.56 -2.69
N LEU A 150 -42.43 19.18 -3.80
CA LEU A 150 -41.54 19.56 -4.90
C LEU A 150 -40.52 20.64 -4.49
N SER A 151 -40.94 21.63 -3.70
CA SER A 151 -40.03 22.67 -3.21
C SER A 151 -38.98 22.13 -2.23
N GLN A 152 -39.37 21.18 -1.38
CA GLN A 152 -38.49 20.56 -0.38
C GLN A 152 -37.46 19.62 -1.00
N LEU A 153 -37.75 19.01 -2.16
CA LEU A 153 -36.82 18.14 -2.88
C LEU A 153 -35.53 18.88 -3.25
N THR A 154 -35.63 20.13 -3.67
CA THR A 154 -34.45 20.95 -4.04
C THR A 154 -33.58 21.23 -2.81
N THR A 155 -34.21 21.61 -1.70
CA THR A 155 -33.51 21.85 -0.43
C THR A 155 -32.86 20.58 0.09
N HIS A 156 -33.56 19.45 0.06
CA HIS A 156 -33.03 18.16 0.50
C HIS A 156 -31.86 17.70 -0.39
N ALA A 157 -31.96 17.86 -1.71
CA ALA A 157 -30.87 17.56 -2.63
C ALA A 157 -29.63 18.42 -2.35
N SER A 158 -29.80 19.73 -2.07
CA SER A 158 -28.67 20.58 -1.68
C SER A 158 -28.04 20.17 -0.34
N ALA A 159 -28.86 19.80 0.65
CA ALA A 159 -28.37 19.34 1.95
C ALA A 159 -27.61 18.00 1.84
N LEU A 160 -28.10 17.08 0.99
CA LEU A 160 -27.39 15.84 0.69
C LEU A 160 -26.06 16.11 -0.04
N GLN A 161 -26.04 17.02 -1.01
CA GLN A 161 -24.80 17.41 -1.70
C GLN A 161 -23.78 18.01 -0.73
N GLU A 162 -24.22 18.88 0.18
CA GLU A 162 -23.36 19.46 1.22
C GLU A 162 -22.85 18.37 2.18
N THR A 163 -23.72 17.43 2.57
CA THR A 163 -23.34 16.29 3.43
C THR A 163 -22.30 15.41 2.75
N ILE A 164 -22.49 15.07 1.47
CA ILE A 164 -21.53 14.29 0.68
C ILE A 164 -20.19 15.03 0.55
N ALA A 165 -20.22 16.35 0.28
CA ALA A 165 -19.00 17.15 0.21
C ALA A 165 -18.25 17.16 1.56
N ASN A 166 -18.98 17.33 2.67
CA ASN A 166 -18.42 17.32 4.03
C ASN A 166 -17.85 15.95 4.41
N GLN A 167 -18.55 14.86 4.10
CA GLN A 167 -18.07 13.50 4.32
C GLN A 167 -16.85 13.17 3.46
N THR A 168 -16.83 13.62 2.21
CA THR A 168 -15.67 13.43 1.32
C THR A 168 -14.45 14.19 1.84
N ALA A 169 -14.65 15.42 2.34
CA ALA A 169 -13.60 16.20 2.98
C ALA A 169 -13.08 15.52 4.25
N SER A 170 -13.96 14.99 5.11
CA SER A 170 -13.55 14.30 6.34
C SER A 170 -12.76 13.01 6.05
N ILE A 171 -13.16 12.23 5.03
CA ILE A 171 -12.43 11.06 4.55
C ILE A 171 -11.03 11.45 4.04
N SER A 172 -10.91 12.57 3.32
CA SER A 172 -9.61 13.04 2.86
C SER A 172 -8.68 13.40 4.02
N LEU A 173 -9.22 14.03 5.07
CA LEU A 173 -8.47 14.38 6.27
C LEU A 173 -8.03 13.13 7.03
N THR A 174 -8.93 12.17 7.29
CA THR A 174 -8.57 10.93 7.98
C THR A 174 -7.51 10.15 7.22
N ARG A 175 -7.58 10.11 5.88
CA ARG A 175 -6.53 9.52 5.04
C ARG A 175 -5.18 10.18 5.26
N THR A 176 -5.10 11.51 5.30
CA THR A 176 -3.83 12.21 5.57
C THR A 176 -3.28 11.92 6.97
N ARG A 177 -4.16 11.78 7.97
CA ARG A 177 -3.75 11.45 9.34
C ARG A 177 -3.22 10.03 9.47
N ILE A 178 -3.82 9.07 8.75
CA ILE A 178 -3.31 7.69 8.70
C ILE A 178 -1.93 7.63 8.05
N THR A 179 -1.70 8.37 6.95
CA THR A 179 -0.38 8.42 6.31
C THR A 179 0.68 9.02 7.23
N GLU A 180 0.33 10.10 7.96
CA GLU A 180 1.24 10.71 8.95
C GLU A 180 1.59 9.74 10.09
N LEU A 181 0.59 9.01 10.61
CA LEU A 181 0.82 7.99 11.63
C LEU A 181 1.71 6.86 11.10
N GLY A 182 1.50 6.44 9.86
CA GLY A 182 2.35 5.44 9.17
C GLY A 182 3.80 5.87 9.10
N ASP A 183 4.06 7.13 8.74
CA ASP A 183 5.40 7.70 8.71
C ASP A 183 6.06 7.73 10.09
N GLN A 184 5.31 8.09 11.14
CA GLN A 184 5.80 8.06 12.53
C GLN A 184 6.17 6.65 12.99
N ILE A 185 5.35 5.65 12.65
CA ILE A 185 5.62 4.24 12.96
C ILE A 185 6.90 3.78 12.24
N HIS A 186 7.03 4.09 10.95
CA HIS A 186 8.24 3.72 10.19
C HIS A 186 9.50 4.40 10.72
N ALA A 187 9.42 5.66 11.18
CA ALA A 187 10.52 6.34 11.84
C ALA A 187 10.92 5.62 13.14
N ALA A 188 9.95 5.30 14.01
CA ALA A 188 10.20 4.58 15.25
C ALA A 188 10.82 3.19 15.01
N TYR A 189 10.36 2.44 13.99
CA TYR A 189 10.98 1.18 13.61
C TYR A 189 12.43 1.35 13.15
N ARG A 190 12.72 2.39 12.36
CA ARG A 190 14.09 2.68 11.93
C ARG A 190 15.00 2.92 13.14
N ASP A 191 14.57 3.74 14.08
CA ASP A 191 15.34 4.05 15.30
C ASP A 191 15.55 2.80 16.16
N LEU A 192 14.53 1.94 16.27
CA LEU A 192 14.63 0.66 16.98
C LEU A 192 15.61 -0.30 16.30
N PHE A 193 15.58 -0.41 14.98
CA PHE A 193 16.52 -1.25 14.24
C PHE A 193 17.95 -0.71 14.34
N GLU A 194 18.15 0.61 14.21
CA GLU A 194 19.46 1.23 14.33
C GLU A 194 20.05 0.99 15.73
N THR A 195 19.26 1.21 16.78
CA THR A 195 19.70 0.98 18.16
C THR A 195 19.99 -0.50 18.42
N SER A 196 19.17 -1.40 17.90
CA SER A 196 19.36 -2.85 18.04
C SER A 196 20.63 -3.33 17.32
N ILE A 197 20.88 -2.85 16.09
CA ILE A 197 22.11 -3.12 15.34
C ILE A 197 23.32 -2.60 16.14
N ARG A 198 23.27 -1.36 16.62
CA ARG A 198 24.35 -0.78 17.42
C ARG A 198 24.63 -1.59 18.69
N ILE A 199 23.60 -2.09 19.36
CA ILE A 199 23.76 -2.95 20.54
C ILE A 199 24.44 -4.27 20.16
N ILE A 200 24.02 -4.93 19.07
CA ILE A 200 24.63 -6.18 18.60
C ILE A 200 26.11 -5.96 18.24
N GLU A 201 26.41 -4.88 17.52
CA GLU A 201 27.78 -4.50 17.16
C GLU A 201 28.63 -4.25 18.40
N GLN A 202 28.11 -3.55 19.42
CA GLN A 202 28.86 -3.26 20.64
C GLN A 202 29.03 -4.49 21.54
N THR A 203 27.98 -5.29 21.70
CA THR A 203 27.93 -6.38 22.69
C THR A 203 28.53 -7.67 22.16
N ILE A 204 28.22 -8.06 20.92
CA ILE A 204 28.69 -9.33 20.36
C ILE A 204 29.99 -9.10 19.61
N HIS A 205 30.02 -8.17 18.66
CA HIS A 205 31.19 -7.99 17.82
C HIS A 205 32.30 -7.22 18.54
N GLY A 206 31.94 -6.19 19.30
CA GLY A 206 32.89 -5.33 20.00
C GLY A 206 33.52 -5.97 21.23
N SER A 207 32.79 -6.74 22.03
CA SER A 207 33.36 -7.34 23.26
C SER A 207 34.22 -8.57 22.97
N ILE A 208 33.78 -9.44 22.05
CA ILE A 208 34.52 -10.65 21.67
C ILE A 208 35.81 -10.25 20.95
N SER A 209 35.75 -9.33 19.98
CA SER A 209 36.95 -8.84 19.30
C SER A 209 37.94 -8.17 20.24
N ARG A 210 37.46 -7.36 21.20
CA ARG A 210 38.33 -6.74 22.21
C ARG A 210 38.93 -7.78 23.16
N GLY A 211 38.15 -8.78 23.58
CA GLY A 211 38.63 -9.86 24.46
C GLY A 211 39.66 -10.76 23.79
N THR A 212 39.44 -11.15 22.54
CA THR A 212 40.41 -11.96 21.78
C THR A 212 41.70 -11.19 21.52
N LYS A 213 41.60 -9.90 21.16
CA LYS A 213 42.78 -9.02 21.00
C LYS A 213 43.58 -8.88 22.29
N ALA A 214 42.92 -8.56 23.41
CA ALA A 214 43.60 -8.42 24.71
C ALA A 214 44.28 -9.72 25.15
N LYS A 215 43.65 -10.87 24.92
CA LYS A 215 44.24 -12.19 25.20
C LYS A 215 45.46 -12.47 24.32
N ALA A 216 45.40 -12.15 23.03
CA ALA A 216 46.54 -12.30 22.12
C ALA A 216 47.71 -11.39 22.52
N GLU A 217 47.44 -10.13 22.87
CA GLU A 217 48.44 -9.18 23.36
C GLU A 217 49.09 -9.66 24.67
N HIS A 218 48.30 -10.16 25.62
CA HIS A 218 48.83 -10.75 26.86
C HIS A 218 49.75 -11.94 26.60
N LEU A 219 49.33 -12.89 25.75
CA LEU A 219 50.15 -14.05 25.40
C LEU A 219 51.44 -13.65 24.68
N ALA A 220 51.39 -12.64 23.80
CA ALA A 220 52.58 -12.10 23.13
C ALA A 220 53.57 -11.48 24.13
N VAL A 221 53.08 -10.74 25.14
CA VAL A 221 53.94 -10.18 26.20
C VAL A 221 54.55 -11.27 27.06
N VAL A 222 53.77 -12.30 27.43
CA VAL A 222 54.28 -13.45 28.19
C VAL A 222 55.35 -14.19 27.40
N ALA A 223 55.11 -14.47 26.12
CA ALA A 223 56.09 -15.12 25.25
C ALA A 223 57.40 -14.33 25.17
N LYS A 224 57.31 -13.01 24.98
CA LYS A 224 58.48 -12.12 24.94
C LYS A 224 59.23 -12.06 26.29
N GLY A 225 58.50 -12.07 27.40
CA GLY A 225 59.10 -12.15 28.73
C GLY A 225 59.82 -13.48 28.96
N MET A 226 59.24 -14.58 28.51
CA MET A 226 59.83 -15.92 28.56
C MET A 226 61.08 -15.99 27.68
N GLU A 227 61.04 -15.45 26.47
CA GLU A 227 62.17 -15.34 25.55
C GLU A 227 63.34 -14.59 26.18
N LEU A 228 63.09 -13.41 26.74
CA LEU A 228 64.12 -12.62 27.44
C LEU A 228 64.70 -13.37 28.63
N LYS A 229 63.86 -14.06 29.40
CA LYS A 229 64.30 -14.89 30.54
C LYS A 229 65.19 -16.05 30.07
N LEU A 230 64.81 -16.73 28.99
CA LEU A 230 65.62 -17.79 28.39
C LEU A 230 66.94 -17.26 27.85
N GLN A 231 66.94 -16.08 27.22
CA GLN A 231 68.16 -15.44 26.72
C GLN A 231 69.15 -15.13 27.85
N ILE A 232 68.66 -14.66 29.00
CA ILE A 232 69.49 -14.45 30.20
C ILE A 232 70.00 -15.78 30.75
N LEU A 233 69.13 -16.77 30.92
CA LEU A 233 69.52 -18.08 31.45
C LEU A 233 70.56 -18.79 30.55
N ALA A 234 70.41 -18.69 29.23
CA ALA A 234 71.37 -19.25 28.27
C ALA A 234 72.78 -18.63 28.39
N GLN A 235 72.90 -17.39 28.88
CA GLN A 235 74.20 -16.77 29.14
C GLN A 235 74.81 -17.16 30.50
N THR A 236 74.00 -17.70 31.42
CA THR A 236 74.40 -17.92 32.81
C THR A 236 74.58 -19.40 33.16
N ASP A 237 73.83 -20.29 32.52
CA ASP A 237 73.79 -21.72 32.83
C ASP A 237 74.36 -22.57 31.67
N SER A 238 75.46 -23.30 31.93
CA SER A 238 76.13 -24.12 30.91
C SER A 238 75.33 -25.34 30.46
N ILE A 239 74.33 -25.76 31.24
CA ILE A 239 73.45 -26.90 30.95
C ILE A 239 72.55 -26.62 29.73
N LEU A 240 72.15 -25.35 29.53
CA LEU A 240 71.34 -24.93 28.38
C LEU A 240 72.16 -24.79 27.08
N THR A 241 73.49 -24.86 27.19
CA THR A 241 74.42 -24.80 26.05
C THR A 241 74.91 -26.20 25.65
N ASP A 242 74.39 -27.26 26.29
CA ASP A 242 74.73 -28.64 25.95
C ASP A 242 74.26 -28.95 24.51
N PRO A 243 75.16 -29.35 23.60
CA PRO A 243 74.80 -29.64 22.20
C PRO A 243 73.77 -30.76 22.06
N ALA A 244 73.70 -31.70 23.01
CA ALA A 244 72.69 -32.76 22.97
C ALA A 244 71.27 -32.19 23.20
N LEU A 245 71.10 -31.35 24.22
CA LEU A 245 69.82 -30.71 24.53
C LEU A 245 69.37 -29.74 23.43
N GLN A 246 70.31 -29.04 22.78
CA GLN A 246 70.00 -28.18 21.63
C GLN A 246 69.45 -29.00 20.45
N SER A 247 70.02 -30.17 20.17
CA SER A 247 69.52 -31.06 19.11
C SER A 247 68.11 -31.58 19.40
N ASP A 248 67.82 -31.95 20.65
CA ASP A 248 66.49 -32.40 21.08
C ASP A 248 65.45 -31.25 21.00
N LEU A 249 65.86 -30.02 21.31
CA LEU A 249 65.02 -28.83 21.18
C LEU A 249 64.77 -28.45 19.72
N GLU A 250 65.76 -28.60 18.83
CA GLU A 250 65.56 -28.40 17.39
C GLU A 250 64.61 -29.45 16.81
N GLU A 251 64.73 -30.72 17.23
CA GLU A 251 63.79 -31.76 16.86
C GLU A 251 62.38 -31.47 17.40
N TYR A 252 62.27 -31.01 18.65
CA TYR A 252 60.99 -30.60 19.22
C TYR A 252 60.38 -29.40 18.49
N LYS A 253 61.19 -28.40 18.13
CA LYS A 253 60.76 -27.24 17.33
C LYS A 253 60.24 -27.68 15.96
N SER A 254 60.99 -28.53 15.26
CA SER A 254 60.55 -29.08 13.97
C SER A 254 59.25 -29.87 14.09
N ARG A 255 59.07 -30.66 15.17
CA ARG A 255 57.78 -31.32 15.46
C ARG A 255 56.65 -30.32 15.69
N LEU A 256 56.92 -29.21 16.36
CA LEU A 256 55.93 -28.17 16.62
C LEU A 256 55.52 -27.43 15.33
N GLU A 257 56.48 -27.11 14.46
CA GLU A 257 56.24 -26.50 13.15
C GLU A 257 55.41 -27.43 12.24
N ASN A 258 55.72 -28.73 12.24
CA ASN A 258 54.93 -29.72 11.50
C ASN A 258 53.51 -29.84 12.06
N ALA A 259 53.35 -29.84 13.40
CA ALA A 259 52.04 -29.87 14.04
C ALA A 259 51.22 -28.62 13.75
N ASP A 260 51.86 -27.44 13.67
CA ASP A 260 51.19 -26.18 13.33
C ASP A 260 50.75 -26.18 11.85
N ALA A 261 51.60 -26.66 10.94
CA ALA A 261 51.23 -26.83 9.53
C ALA A 261 50.05 -27.80 9.36
N ASP A 262 50.03 -28.91 10.11
CA ASP A 262 48.92 -29.86 10.13
C ASP A 262 47.62 -29.24 10.67
N LEU A 263 47.70 -28.46 11.75
CA LEU A 263 46.55 -27.75 12.32
C LEU A 263 46.03 -26.67 11.37
N SER A 264 46.92 -25.91 10.73
CA SER A 264 46.56 -24.90 9.74
C SER A 264 45.87 -25.52 8.52
N SER A 265 46.39 -26.66 8.03
CA SER A 265 45.76 -27.43 6.95
C SER A 265 44.37 -27.94 7.34
N ARG A 266 44.21 -28.46 8.57
CA ARG A 266 42.90 -28.88 9.10
C ARG A 266 41.92 -27.71 9.25
N ALA A 267 42.40 -26.55 9.71
CA ALA A 267 41.59 -25.34 9.81
C ALA A 267 41.10 -24.89 8.44
N ALA A 268 41.98 -24.83 7.44
CA ALA A 268 41.62 -24.49 6.07
C ALA A 268 40.64 -25.50 5.44
N ALA A 269 40.80 -26.80 5.72
CA ALA A 269 39.86 -27.83 5.29
C ALA A 269 38.48 -27.67 5.96
N ALA A 270 38.45 -27.34 7.26
CA ALA A 270 37.21 -27.09 7.98
C ALA A 270 36.50 -25.82 7.50
N GLU A 271 37.22 -24.72 7.26
CA GLU A 271 36.68 -23.49 6.68
C GLU A 271 36.10 -23.74 5.29
N LYS A 272 36.80 -24.50 4.45
CA LYS A 272 36.31 -24.88 3.12
C LYS A 272 35.02 -25.70 3.23
N ALA A 273 34.97 -26.69 4.12
CA ALA A 273 33.75 -27.46 4.37
C ALA A 273 32.60 -26.56 4.84
N LEU A 274 32.87 -25.62 5.75
CA LEU A 274 31.90 -24.63 6.23
C LEU A 274 31.36 -23.77 5.07
N SER A 275 32.25 -23.30 4.20
CA SER A 275 31.85 -22.56 3.00
C SER A 275 31.01 -23.41 2.03
N GLU A 276 31.30 -24.70 1.89
CA GLU A 276 30.52 -25.63 1.07
C GLU A 276 29.12 -25.85 1.66
N TYR A 277 29.00 -25.93 3.00
CA TYR A 277 27.71 -25.96 3.70
C TYR A 277 26.91 -24.67 3.52
N GLU A 278 27.56 -23.51 3.61
CA GLU A 278 26.91 -22.21 3.37
C GLU A 278 26.44 -22.08 1.91
N ARG A 279 27.25 -22.56 0.95
CA ARG A 279 26.93 -22.53 -0.48
C ARG A 279 25.88 -23.56 -0.89
N ALA A 280 25.75 -24.68 -0.16
CA ALA A 280 24.69 -25.67 -0.33
C ALA A 280 23.29 -25.12 0.05
N GLY A 281 23.21 -23.94 0.68
CA GLY A 281 21.98 -23.15 0.82
C GLY A 281 20.95 -23.68 1.83
N LYS A 282 19.77 -23.03 1.86
CA LYS A 282 18.67 -23.25 2.82
C LYS A 282 18.22 -24.72 2.95
N GLY A 283 18.47 -25.56 1.95
CA GLY A 283 18.11 -26.98 1.98
C GLY A 283 18.75 -27.77 3.12
N MET A 284 20.03 -27.53 3.45
CA MET A 284 20.69 -28.22 4.57
C MET A 284 20.15 -27.76 5.93
N THR A 285 19.83 -26.47 6.07
CA THR A 285 19.18 -25.95 7.29
C THR A 285 17.77 -26.50 7.48
N GLU A 286 17.05 -26.78 6.39
CA GLU A 286 15.73 -27.43 6.44
C GLU A 286 15.85 -28.93 6.77
N ILE A 287 16.85 -29.63 6.25
CA ILE A 287 17.12 -31.04 6.57
C ILE A 287 17.49 -31.19 8.05
N ALA A 288 18.35 -30.32 8.59
CA ALA A 288 18.71 -30.33 10.01
C ALA A 288 17.50 -30.06 10.92
N LYS A 289 16.60 -29.13 10.54
CA LYS A 289 15.34 -28.90 11.24
C LYS A 289 14.45 -30.14 11.23
N ARG A 290 14.25 -30.75 10.06
CA ARG A 290 13.44 -31.98 9.92
C ARG A 290 14.01 -33.14 10.74
N TYR A 291 15.34 -33.25 10.83
CA TYR A 291 15.99 -34.26 11.66
C TYR A 291 15.77 -34.00 13.17
N ALA A 292 15.85 -32.74 13.62
CA ALA A 292 15.56 -32.38 15.00
C ALA A 292 14.09 -32.64 15.38
N ASP A 293 13.16 -32.38 14.46
CA ASP A 293 11.74 -32.67 14.65
C ASP A 293 11.49 -34.19 14.72
N LEU A 294 12.16 -34.98 13.88
CA LEU A 294 12.12 -36.46 13.93
C LEU A 294 12.67 -37.02 15.24
N MET A 295 13.78 -36.47 15.75
CA MET A 295 14.35 -36.89 17.04
C MET A 295 13.38 -36.64 18.20
N LYS A 296 12.74 -35.46 18.24
CA LYS A 296 11.70 -35.17 19.25
C LYS A 296 10.50 -36.12 19.14
N ALA A 297 10.11 -36.48 17.93
CA ALA A 297 9.05 -37.47 17.73
C ALA A 297 9.48 -38.86 18.22
N CYS A 298 10.72 -39.29 17.97
CA CYS A 298 11.25 -40.55 18.48
C CYS A 298 11.32 -40.57 20.02
N ASP A 299 11.75 -39.48 20.65
CA ASP A 299 11.78 -39.37 22.11
C ASP A 299 10.35 -39.39 22.69
N GLY A 300 9.40 -38.70 22.08
CA GLY A 300 7.98 -38.74 22.48
C GLY A 300 7.38 -40.14 22.38
N VAL A 301 7.67 -40.87 21.30
CA VAL A 301 7.24 -42.28 21.15
C VAL A 301 7.90 -43.17 22.20
N ARG A 302 9.17 -42.94 22.53
CA ARG A 302 9.88 -43.67 23.57
C ARG A 302 9.25 -43.46 24.95
N ASP A 303 8.90 -42.22 25.27
CA ASP A 303 8.20 -41.86 26.50
C ASP A 303 6.80 -42.48 26.56
N GLU A 304 6.09 -42.55 25.43
CA GLU A 304 4.79 -43.23 25.34
C GLU A 304 4.92 -44.75 25.54
N ILE A 305 5.93 -45.38 24.93
CA ILE A 305 6.22 -46.80 25.14
C ILE A 305 6.53 -47.06 26.62
N GLN A 306 7.36 -46.23 27.25
CA GLN A 306 7.69 -46.37 28.67
C GLN A 306 6.46 -46.22 29.57
N LYS A 307 5.55 -45.30 29.25
CA LYS A 307 4.26 -45.13 29.97
C LYS A 307 3.32 -46.32 29.77
N LEU A 308 3.34 -46.97 28.61
CA LEU A 308 2.55 -48.16 28.33
C LEU A 308 3.12 -49.38 29.05
N GLU A 309 4.44 -49.53 29.09
CA GLU A 309 5.12 -50.57 29.86
C GLU A 309 4.83 -50.43 31.37
N SER A 310 4.92 -49.22 31.93
CA SER A 310 4.58 -48.99 33.34
C SER A 310 3.09 -49.24 33.66
N ARG A 311 2.19 -48.96 32.72
CA ARG A 311 0.76 -49.29 32.87
C ARG A 311 0.47 -50.77 32.73
N SER A 312 1.27 -51.51 31.97
CA SER A 312 1.13 -52.97 31.86
C SER A 312 1.62 -53.68 33.12
N SER A 313 2.64 -53.15 33.80
CA SER A 313 3.15 -53.70 35.06
C SER A 313 2.25 -53.45 36.28
N ASP A 314 1.32 -52.50 36.20
CA ASP A 314 0.35 -52.20 37.28
C ASP A 314 -0.93 -53.06 37.19
N VAL A 315 -1.05 -53.93 36.17
CA VAL A 315 -2.26 -54.74 35.90
C VAL A 315 -2.04 -56.24 36.19
N ASP A 316 -0.82 -56.64 36.56
CA ASP A 316 -0.47 -57.98 37.09
C ASP A 316 -0.27 -57.94 38.62
#